data_AF-A0A6M1SQC9-F1
#
_entry.id   AF-A0A6M1SQC9-F1
#
_cell.length_a   1.000
_cell.length_b   1.000
_cell.length_c   1.000
_cell.angle_alpha   90.00
_cell.angle_beta   90.00
_cell.angle_gamma   90.00
#
_symmetry.space_group_name_H-M   'P 1'
#
loop_
_entity.id
_entity.type
_entity.pdbx_description
1 polymer ?
#
loop_
_entity_poly.entity_id
_entity_poly.type
_entity_poly.pdbx_seq_one_letter_code
_entity_poly.pdbx_strand_id
1 'polypeptide(L)'
;MSNAATFDTRTDSAIPVESPLTYSYRRSGAPGGQSYRLKLRERAMLGHLILRGGAIVLDEAVREVLGLNLPGQPQTLVQDDSGERSIQWLSPDEWLVIVPGGEEFPLEMALRERLGDAHYAISDVSGGQTVLEISGDAARELLMKT
;
A
#
# COMPACT_ATOMS: atom_id res chain seq x y z
N MET A 1 -23.71 9.36 4.88
CA MET A 1 -22.76 9.60 3.76
C MET A 1 -21.75 10.60 4.26
N SER A 2 -20.46 10.26 4.27
CA SER A 2 -19.42 11.12 4.85
C SER A 2 -19.41 12.52 4.17
N ASN A 3 -19.37 13.59 4.96
CA ASN A 3 -19.31 14.98 4.47
C ASN A 3 -17.93 15.41 3.93
N ALA A 4 -17.00 14.48 3.74
CA ALA A 4 -15.67 14.77 3.20
C ALA A 4 -15.74 15.06 1.69
N ALA A 5 -15.06 16.11 1.24
CA ALA A 5 -14.81 16.32 -0.18
C ALA A 5 -13.79 15.27 -0.66
N THR A 6 -14.19 14.45 -1.62
CA THR A 6 -13.34 13.43 -2.23
C THR A 6 -12.92 13.87 -3.62
N PHE A 7 -11.70 13.50 -4.01
CA PHE A 7 -11.13 13.86 -5.30
C PHE A 7 -10.37 12.67 -5.86
N ASP A 8 -10.68 12.29 -7.11
CA ASP A 8 -9.88 11.32 -7.82
C ASP A 8 -8.60 11.99 -8.29
N THR A 9 -7.48 11.65 -7.66
CA THR A 9 -6.16 12.19 -8.01
C THR A 9 -5.61 11.60 -9.30
N ARG A 10 -6.22 10.54 -9.84
CA ARG A 10 -5.80 9.93 -11.09
C ARG A 10 -6.32 10.75 -12.25
N THR A 11 -5.40 11.29 -13.05
CA THR A 11 -5.79 12.06 -14.23
C THR A 11 -6.09 11.14 -15.42
N ASP A 12 -7.14 11.48 -16.18
CA ASP A 12 -7.44 10.88 -17.49
C ASP A 12 -6.47 11.34 -18.59
N SER A 13 -5.64 12.36 -18.30
CA SER A 13 -4.68 12.86 -19.28
C SER A 13 -3.47 11.93 -19.41
N ALA A 14 -3.03 11.70 -20.64
CA ALA A 14 -1.91 10.81 -20.97
C ALA A 14 -0.54 11.41 -20.61
N ILE A 15 -0.39 11.85 -19.35
CA ILE A 15 0.87 12.35 -18.81
C ILE A 15 1.67 11.13 -18.32
N PRO A 16 2.91 10.92 -18.81
CA PRO A 16 3.77 9.87 -18.29
C PRO A 16 4.01 10.07 -16.79
N VAL A 17 3.69 9.05 -16.00
CA VAL A 17 4.06 8.95 -14.59
C VAL A 17 5.36 8.18 -14.45
N GLU A 18 6.25 8.67 -13.57
CA GLU A 18 7.54 8.04 -13.27
C GLU A 18 7.60 7.62 -11.80
N SER A 19 8.21 6.46 -11.56
CA SER A 19 8.44 5.99 -10.19
C SER A 19 9.60 6.73 -9.52
N PRO A 20 9.64 6.79 -8.18
CA PRO A 20 10.76 7.38 -7.45
C PRO A 20 12.13 6.81 -7.86
N LEU A 21 12.20 5.53 -8.27
CA LEU A 21 13.46 4.91 -8.73
C LEU A 21 13.74 5.02 -10.23
N THR A 22 12.86 5.64 -11.02
CA THR A 22 13.05 5.76 -12.47
C THR A 22 14.39 6.41 -12.84
N TYR A 23 14.79 7.47 -12.13
CA TYR A 23 16.10 8.11 -12.35
C TYR A 23 17.27 7.16 -12.10
N SER A 24 17.23 6.45 -10.97
CA SER A 24 18.29 5.52 -10.56
C SER A 24 18.43 4.35 -11.55
N TYR A 25 17.31 3.79 -12.01
CA TYR A 25 17.31 2.72 -13.01
C TYR A 25 17.94 3.16 -14.34
N ARG A 26 17.60 4.36 -14.82
CA ARG A 26 18.16 4.89 -16.08
C ARG A 26 19.67 5.17 -16.02
N ARG A 27 20.20 5.50 -14.84
CA ARG A 27 21.59 5.96 -14.70
C ARG A 27 22.56 4.89 -14.23
N SER A 28 22.12 4.01 -13.33
CA SER A 28 23.00 3.02 -12.69
C SER A 28 22.83 1.62 -13.28
N GLY A 29 21.66 1.32 -13.86
CA GLY A 29 21.32 -0.03 -14.31
C GLY A 29 21.34 -1.06 -13.17
N ALA A 30 21.33 -2.33 -13.53
CA ALA A 30 21.61 -3.41 -12.58
C ALA A 30 23.14 -3.56 -12.41
N PRO A 31 23.64 -3.91 -11.21
CA PRO A 31 25.05 -4.25 -11.03
C PRO A 31 25.50 -5.31 -12.05
N GLY A 32 26.75 -5.27 -12.51
CA GLY A 32 27.30 -6.30 -13.38
C GLY A 32 27.66 -7.59 -12.62
N GLY A 33 27.56 -8.75 -13.28
CA GLY A 33 27.83 -10.06 -12.68
C GLY A 33 27.08 -11.21 -13.35
N GLN A 34 27.56 -12.45 -13.18
CA GLN A 34 26.89 -13.66 -13.70
C GLN A 34 26.04 -14.38 -12.64
N SER A 35 26.21 -14.06 -11.35
CA SER A 35 25.47 -14.69 -10.25
C SER A 35 25.20 -13.69 -9.13
N TYR A 36 23.94 -13.65 -8.68
CA TYR A 36 23.48 -12.78 -7.59
C TYR A 36 22.78 -13.65 -6.54
N ARG A 37 23.08 -13.44 -5.25
CA ARG A 37 22.40 -14.10 -4.10
C ARG A 37 21.09 -13.42 -3.69
N LEU A 38 20.73 -12.32 -4.36
CA LEU A 38 19.59 -11.49 -4.03
C LEU A 38 19.05 -10.78 -5.28
N LYS A 39 17.75 -10.50 -5.27
CA LYS A 39 17.04 -9.72 -6.27
C LYS A 39 16.34 -8.57 -5.55
N LEU A 40 16.43 -7.38 -6.14
CA LEU A 40 15.72 -6.18 -5.71
C LEU A 40 14.83 -5.73 -6.86
N ARG A 41 13.54 -5.50 -6.59
CA ARG A 41 12.63 -4.86 -7.54
C ARG A 41 11.80 -3.80 -6.85
N GLU A 42 11.50 -2.74 -7.58
CA GLU A 42 10.46 -1.80 -7.19
C GLU A 42 9.08 -2.41 -7.51
N ARG A 43 8.13 -2.32 -6.57
CA ARG A 43 6.71 -2.48 -6.87
C ARG A 43 6.13 -1.08 -7.08
N ALA A 44 6.33 -0.57 -8.30
CA ALA A 44 6.02 0.81 -8.63
C ALA A 44 4.51 1.06 -8.75
N MET A 45 4.11 2.31 -8.51
CA MET A 45 2.75 2.82 -8.77
C MET A 45 1.65 2.05 -8.02
N LEU A 46 1.94 1.62 -6.79
CA LEU A 46 0.92 1.05 -5.92
C LEU A 46 0.10 2.15 -5.26
N GLY A 47 -1.13 1.77 -4.91
CA GLY A 47 -2.06 2.57 -4.17
C GLY A 47 -1.91 2.40 -2.68
N HIS A 48 -1.83 3.49 -1.92
CA HIS A 48 -1.68 3.45 -0.47
C HIS A 48 -2.75 4.29 0.21
N LEU A 49 -3.54 3.68 1.09
CA LEU A 49 -4.49 4.38 1.95
C LEU A 49 -4.09 4.23 3.42
N ILE A 50 -4.08 5.33 4.16
CA ILE A 50 -4.10 5.28 5.62
C ILE A 50 -5.55 5.27 6.08
N LEU A 51 -5.91 4.25 6.86
CA LEU A 51 -7.19 4.17 7.55
C LEU A 51 -6.97 4.49 9.03
N ARG A 52 -7.76 5.40 9.57
CA ARG A 52 -7.81 5.69 11.01
C ARG A 52 -9.22 5.57 11.56
N GLY A 53 -9.37 5.02 12.75
CA GLY A 53 -10.67 4.85 13.39
C GLY A 53 -10.74 3.65 14.34
N GLY A 54 -11.94 3.35 14.82
CA GLY A 54 -12.16 2.20 15.70
C GLY A 54 -11.97 0.87 14.98
N ALA A 55 -11.08 0.02 15.49
CA ALA A 55 -10.69 -1.25 14.86
C ALA A 55 -11.88 -2.14 14.46
N ILE A 56 -12.89 -2.28 15.32
CA ILE A 56 -14.06 -3.14 15.04
C ILE A 56 -14.83 -2.63 13.81
N VAL A 57 -15.09 -1.31 13.77
CA VAL A 57 -15.86 -0.69 12.68
C VAL A 57 -15.09 -0.75 11.37
N LEU A 58 -13.78 -0.49 11.40
CA LEU A 58 -12.94 -0.58 10.21
C LEU A 58 -12.81 -2.03 9.72
N ASP A 59 -12.64 -2.99 10.63
CA ASP A 59 -12.51 -4.42 10.31
C ASP A 59 -13.73 -4.97 9.57
N GLU A 60 -14.93 -4.63 10.03
CA GLU A 60 -16.17 -5.00 9.32
C GLU A 60 -16.20 -4.43 7.89
N ALA A 61 -15.85 -3.16 7.73
CA ALA A 61 -15.85 -2.49 6.43
C ALA A 61 -14.80 -3.05 5.47
N VAL A 62 -13.55 -3.27 5.93
CA VAL A 62 -12.49 -3.82 5.07
C VAL A 62 -12.73 -5.28 4.71
N ARG A 63 -13.32 -6.09 5.60
CA ARG A 63 -13.68 -7.48 5.24
C ARG A 63 -14.72 -7.53 4.14
N GLU A 64 -15.70 -6.63 4.19
CA GLU A 64 -16.77 -6.58 3.19
C GLU A 64 -16.26 -6.05 1.85
N VAL A 65 -15.45 -4.99 1.85
CA VAL A 65 -15.01 -4.30 0.63
C VAL A 65 -13.77 -4.96 -0.01
N LEU A 66 -12.79 -5.38 0.80
CA LEU A 66 -11.50 -5.90 0.35
C LEU A 66 -11.35 -7.41 0.51
N GLY A 67 -12.23 -8.07 1.29
CA GLY A 67 -12.09 -9.49 1.63
C GLY A 67 -10.92 -9.78 2.58
N LEU A 68 -10.29 -8.76 3.17
CA LEU A 68 -9.16 -8.89 4.08
C LEU A 68 -9.56 -8.52 5.50
N ASN A 69 -9.00 -9.24 6.48
CA ASN A 69 -9.16 -8.90 7.90
C ASN A 69 -8.22 -7.76 8.27
N LEU A 70 -8.66 -6.88 9.17
CA LEU A 70 -7.81 -5.86 9.76
C LEU A 70 -6.88 -6.51 10.79
N PRO A 71 -5.54 -6.40 10.67
CA PRO A 71 -4.62 -6.95 11.67
C PRO A 71 -4.81 -6.24 13.01
N GLY A 72 -5.07 -7.01 14.08
CA GLY A 72 -5.30 -6.47 15.43
C GLY A 72 -4.07 -6.48 16.35
N GLN A 73 -2.97 -7.10 15.94
CA GLN A 73 -1.75 -7.20 16.74
C GLN A 73 -0.67 -6.23 16.24
N PRO A 74 0.12 -5.63 17.14
CA PRO A 74 1.23 -4.76 16.75
C PRO A 74 2.18 -5.43 15.75
N GLN A 75 2.59 -4.67 14.74
CA GLN A 75 3.56 -5.09 13.72
C GLN A 75 3.12 -6.32 12.90
N THR A 76 1.82 -6.57 12.79
CA THR A 76 1.29 -7.64 11.93
C THR A 76 0.75 -7.11 10.61
N LEU A 77 0.74 -7.99 9.61
CA LEU A 77 0.23 -7.74 8.26
C LEU A 77 -0.70 -8.89 7.86
N VAL A 78 -1.75 -8.53 7.12
CA VAL A 78 -2.59 -9.46 6.36
C VAL A 78 -2.43 -9.13 4.88
N GLN A 79 -2.35 -10.13 4.01
CA GLN A 79 -2.30 -9.97 2.55
C GLN A 79 -3.24 -10.96 1.87
N ASP A 80 -3.67 -10.63 0.65
CA ASP A 80 -4.40 -11.57 -0.20
C ASP A 80 -3.49 -12.68 -0.74
N ASP A 81 -4.09 -13.73 -1.29
CA ASP A 81 -3.36 -14.90 -1.81
C ASP A 81 -2.41 -14.54 -2.96
N SER A 82 -2.71 -13.47 -3.73
CA SER A 82 -1.83 -12.99 -4.79
C SER A 82 -0.66 -12.13 -4.27
N GLY A 83 -0.73 -11.64 -3.02
CA GLY A 83 0.23 -10.70 -2.45
C GLY A 83 0.18 -9.30 -3.09
N GLU A 84 -0.92 -8.98 -3.78
CA GLU A 84 -1.14 -7.69 -4.43
C GLU A 84 -1.77 -6.67 -3.50
N ARG A 85 -2.57 -7.13 -2.54
CA ARG A 85 -3.22 -6.30 -1.53
C ARG A 85 -2.75 -6.67 -0.14
N SER A 86 -2.52 -5.67 0.69
CA SER A 86 -2.16 -5.90 2.09
C SER A 86 -2.73 -4.82 3.01
N ILE A 87 -2.90 -5.20 4.28
CA ILE A 87 -3.24 -4.30 5.37
C ILE A 87 -2.18 -4.49 6.46
N GLN A 88 -1.55 -3.40 6.87
CA GLN A 88 -0.45 -3.36 7.83
C GLN A 88 -0.88 -2.60 9.07
N TRP A 89 -0.66 -3.18 10.24
CA TRP A 89 -0.86 -2.49 11.50
C TRP A 89 0.20 -1.41 11.70
N LEU A 90 -0.20 -0.17 11.99
CA LEU A 90 0.71 0.93 12.34
C LEU A 90 0.55 1.37 13.80
N SER A 91 -0.69 1.52 14.27
CA SER A 91 -1.04 1.86 15.65
C SER A 91 -2.37 1.18 16.04
N PRO A 92 -2.81 1.28 17.31
CA PRO A 92 -4.12 0.77 17.73
C PRO A 92 -5.33 1.32 16.97
N ASP A 93 -5.17 2.46 16.29
CA ASP A 93 -6.20 3.19 15.57
C ASP A 93 -5.76 3.60 14.15
N GLU A 94 -4.70 2.99 13.60
CA GLU A 94 -4.12 3.32 12.30
C GLU A 94 -3.60 2.10 11.54
N TRP A 95 -3.96 2.01 10.27
CA TRP A 95 -3.53 0.95 9.35
C TRP A 95 -3.14 1.51 8.00
N LEU A 96 -2.12 0.90 7.39
CA LEU A 96 -1.73 1.13 6.00
C LEU A 96 -2.31 0.03 5.13
N VAL A 97 -3.15 0.42 4.17
CA VAL A 97 -3.66 -0.46 3.11
C VAL A 97 -2.84 -0.19 1.85
N ILE A 98 -2.33 -1.26 1.24
CA ILE A 98 -1.66 -1.22 -0.06
C ILE A 98 -2.48 -2.04 -1.05
N VAL A 99 -2.76 -1.47 -2.22
CA VAL A 99 -3.51 -2.10 -3.32
C VAL A 99 -2.83 -1.84 -4.67
N PRO A 100 -3.18 -2.58 -5.74
CA PRO A 100 -2.80 -2.22 -7.10
C PRO A 100 -3.14 -0.77 -7.45
N GLY A 101 -2.27 -0.15 -8.25
CA GLY A 101 -2.45 1.23 -8.68
C GLY A 101 -3.76 1.45 -9.44
N GLY A 102 -4.52 2.46 -9.06
CA GLY A 102 -5.85 2.77 -9.62
C GLY A 102 -7.02 2.18 -8.83
N GLU A 103 -6.76 1.35 -7.80
CA GLU A 103 -7.80 0.87 -6.89
C GLU A 103 -8.05 1.82 -5.70
N GLU A 104 -7.23 2.85 -5.50
CA GLU A 104 -7.25 3.72 -4.31
C GLU A 104 -8.58 4.47 -4.16
N PHE A 105 -8.97 5.19 -5.21
CA PHE A 105 -10.17 6.01 -5.20
C PHE A 105 -11.46 5.16 -5.18
N PRO A 106 -11.62 4.10 -6.02
CA PRO A 106 -12.75 3.18 -5.89
C PRO A 106 -12.85 2.55 -4.50
N LEU A 107 -11.71 2.14 -3.92
CA LEU A 107 -11.67 1.56 -2.58
C LEU A 107 -12.06 2.57 -1.50
N GLU A 108 -11.49 3.78 -1.52
CA GLU A 108 -11.88 4.85 -0.61
C GLU A 108 -13.39 5.09 -0.67
N MET A 109 -13.97 5.11 -1.87
CA MET A 109 -15.39 5.37 -2.04
C MET A 109 -16.26 4.25 -1.48
N ALA A 110 -15.92 2.99 -1.76
CA ALA A 110 -16.62 1.84 -1.19
C ALA A 110 -16.52 1.80 0.35
N LEU A 111 -15.35 2.11 0.91
CA LEU A 111 -15.17 2.19 2.36
C LEU A 111 -15.98 3.34 2.96
N ARG A 112 -15.99 4.52 2.36
CA ARG A 112 -16.79 5.67 2.85
C ARG A 112 -18.29 5.39 2.81
N GLU A 113 -18.77 4.75 1.75
CA GLU A 113 -20.16 4.31 1.65
C GLU A 113 -20.49 3.33 2.77
N ARG A 114 -19.64 2.32 2.97
CA ARG A 114 -19.85 1.28 3.97
C ARG A 114 -19.75 1.77 5.42
N LEU A 115 -18.88 2.73 5.68
CA LEU A 115 -18.65 3.30 7.02
C LEU A 115 -19.72 4.35 7.39
N GLY A 116 -20.40 4.95 6.41
CA GLY A 116 -21.51 5.86 6.64
C GLY A 116 -21.13 7.04 7.53
N ASP A 117 -21.77 7.14 8.70
CA ASP A 117 -21.60 8.25 9.66
C ASP A 117 -20.68 7.89 10.84
N ALA A 118 -19.93 6.78 10.73
CA ALA A 118 -18.94 6.38 11.72
C ALA A 118 -17.81 7.42 11.85
N HIS A 119 -17.06 7.36 12.97
CA HIS A 119 -15.88 8.19 13.17
C HIS A 119 -14.63 7.52 12.58
N TYR A 120 -14.13 8.04 11.47
CA TYR A 120 -12.96 7.53 10.77
C TYR A 120 -12.27 8.62 9.94
N ALA A 121 -11.06 8.32 9.48
CA ALA A 121 -10.38 9.06 8.42
C ALA A 121 -9.78 8.09 7.40
N ILE A 122 -9.83 8.48 6.13
CA ILE A 122 -9.16 7.80 5.02
C ILE A 122 -8.31 8.84 4.32
N SER A 123 -7.05 8.51 4.03
CA SER A 123 -6.12 9.40 3.33
C SER A 123 -5.31 8.64 2.30
N ASP A 124 -5.35 9.09 1.05
CA ASP A 124 -4.44 8.62 0.02
C ASP A 124 -3.02 9.14 0.29
N VAL A 125 -2.08 8.20 0.43
CA VAL A 125 -0.64 8.43 0.65
C VAL A 125 0.21 7.69 -0.38
N SER A 126 -0.33 7.41 -1.56
CA SER A 126 0.32 6.63 -2.63
C SER A 126 1.68 7.21 -3.03
N GLY A 127 1.80 8.55 -3.03
CA GLY A 127 3.06 9.25 -3.28
C GLY A 127 4.03 9.33 -2.09
N GLY A 128 3.66 8.83 -0.90
CA GLY A 128 4.41 9.01 0.35
C GLY A 128 5.53 7.99 0.59
N GLN A 129 5.51 6.84 -0.09
CA GLN A 129 6.49 5.77 0.11
C GLN A 129 6.75 4.96 -1.16
N THR A 130 7.95 4.38 -1.27
CA THR A 130 8.32 3.44 -2.34
C THR A 130 8.35 2.03 -1.80
N VAL A 131 7.70 1.09 -2.49
CA VAL A 131 7.70 -0.32 -2.11
C VAL A 131 8.83 -1.04 -2.83
N LEU A 132 9.78 -1.56 -2.05
CA LEU A 132 10.87 -2.39 -2.54
C LEU A 132 10.67 -3.82 -2.09
N GLU A 133 10.74 -4.74 -3.04
CA GLU A 133 10.77 -6.16 -2.75
C GLU A 133 12.20 -6.69 -2.88
N ILE A 134 12.67 -7.33 -1.81
CA ILE A 134 13.97 -8.00 -1.72
C ILE A 134 13.71 -9.49 -1.58
N SER A 135 14.31 -10.29 -2.45
CA SER A 135 14.24 -11.76 -2.40
C SER A 135 15.60 -12.41 -2.60
N GLY A 136 15.72 -13.69 -2.25
CA GLY A 136 16.95 -14.49 -2.36
C GLY A 136 17.60 -14.80 -1.01
N ASP A 137 18.53 -15.76 -1.02
CA ASP A 137 19.10 -16.38 0.18
C ASP A 137 19.79 -15.40 1.12
N ALA A 138 20.35 -14.31 0.57
CA ALA A 138 21.04 -13.28 1.33
C ALA A 138 20.15 -12.08 1.74
N ALA A 139 18.83 -12.12 1.50
CA ALA A 139 17.93 -11.00 1.81
C ALA A 139 17.93 -10.64 3.30
N ARG A 140 17.88 -11.63 4.18
CA ARG A 140 17.91 -11.42 5.63
C ARG A 140 19.27 -10.86 6.10
N GLU A 141 20.37 -11.39 5.56
CA GLU A 141 21.74 -10.88 5.84
C GLU A 141 21.87 -9.40 5.46
N LEU A 142 21.29 -9.01 4.31
CA LEU A 142 21.27 -7.62 3.86
C LEU A 142 20.54 -6.71 4.84
N LEU A 143 19.35 -7.10 5.30
CA LEU A 143 18.52 -6.31 6.22
C LEU A 143 19.15 -6.14 7.62
N MET A 144 20.13 -6.95 8.00
CA MET A 144 20.85 -6.83 9.29
C MET A 144 22.04 -5.85 9.25
N LYS A 145 22.39 -5.28 8.09
CA LYS A 145 23.58 -4.42 7.95
C LYS A 145 23.39 -2.99 8.45
N THR A 146 22.23 -2.69 9.03
CA THR A 146 21.81 -1.38 9.54
C THR A 146 21.44 -1.51 11.00
#